data_AF-A9LMZ0-F1
#
_entry.id   AF-A9LMZ0-F1
#
_cell.length_a   1.000
_cell.length_b   1.000
_cell.length_c   1.000
_cell.angle_alpha   90.00
_cell.angle_beta   90.00
_cell.angle_gamma   90.00
#
_symmetry.space_group_name_H-M   'P 1'
#
loop_
_entity.id
_entity.type
_entity.pdbx_description
1 polymer ?
#
loop_
_entity_poly.entity_id
_entity_poly.type
_entity_poly.pdbx_seq_one_letter_code
_entity_poly.pdbx_strand_id
1 'polypeptide(L)' 'MAKIIAFDEEARRGLESGLNTLADAVKVTLGPK' A
#
# COMPACT_ATOMS: atom_id res chain seq x y z
N MET A 1 20.79 5.42 14.64
CA MET A 1 19.50 4.71 14.52
C MET A 1 19.63 3.69 13.40
N ALA A 2 19.40 2.41 13.69
CA ALA A 2 19.47 1.37 12.66
C ALA A 2 18.22 1.43 11.74
N LYS A 3 18.37 1.00 10.49
CA LYS A 3 17.29 0.92 9.51
C LYS A 3 16.86 -0.54 9.33
N ILE A 4 15.58 -0.74 9.05
CA ILE A 4 15.04 -2.04 8.65
C ILE A 4 15.14 -2.12 7.14
N ILE A 5 15.70 -3.21 6.63
CA ILE A 5 15.76 -3.52 5.20
C ILE A 5 15.06 -4.86 5.01
N ALA A 6 13.95 -4.84 4.28
CA ALA A 6 13.15 -6.03 3.95
C ALA A 6 13.32 -6.35 2.46
N PHE A 7 13.19 -7.63 2.11
CA PHE A 7 13.37 -8.13 0.74
C PHE A 7 12.20 -9.02 0.32
N ASP A 8 12.17 -9.34 -0.97
CA ASP A 8 11.25 -10.30 -1.59
C ASP A 8 9.79 -10.10 -1.18
N GLU A 9 9.15 -11.16 -0.68
CA GLU A 9 7.72 -11.20 -0.41
C GLU A 9 7.33 -10.34 0.81
N GLU A 10 8.21 -10.25 1.82
CA GLU A 10 7.96 -9.41 2.99
C GLU A 10 7.86 -7.93 2.60
N ALA A 11 8.79 -7.46 1.76
CA ALA A 11 8.77 -6.10 1.24
C ALA A 11 7.53 -5.85 0.37
N ARG A 12 7.18 -6.80 -0.52
CA ARG A 12 6.01 -6.67 -1.41
C ARG A 12 4.70 -6.60 -0.65
N ARG A 13 4.49 -7.48 0.34
CA ARG A 13 3.27 -7.47 1.16
C ARG A 13 3.11 -6.19 1.96
N GLY A 14 4.22 -5.67 2.50
CA GLY A 14 4.22 -4.38 3.19
C GLY A 14 3.76 -3.23 2.27
N LEU A 15 4.27 -3.20 1.04
CA LEU A 15 3.86 -2.20 0.04
C LEU A 15 2.42 -2.40 -0.42
N GLU A 16 2.00 -3.63 -0.68
CA GLU A 16 0.64 -3.98 -1.12
C GLU A 16 -0.41 -3.56 -0.09
N SER A 17 -0.17 -3.80 1.21
CA SER A 17 -1.09 -3.38 2.26
C SER A 17 -1.30 -1.87 2.30
N GLY A 18 -0.22 -1.09 2.18
CA GLY A 18 -0.31 0.37 2.12
C GLY A 18 -1.00 0.86 0.85
N LEU A 19 -0.70 0.23 -0.29
CA LEU A 19 -1.32 0.55 -1.57
C LEU A 19 -2.82 0.25 -1.57
N ASN A 20 -3.24 -0.90 -1.04
CA ASN A 20 -4.64 -1.26 -0.92
C ASN A 20 -5.40 -0.27 -0.04
N THR A 21 -4.80 0.13 1.08
CA THR A 21 -5.39 1.17 1.96
C THR A 21 -5.62 2.48 1.21
N LEU A 22 -4.63 2.93 0.44
CA LEU A 22 -4.75 4.15 -0.37
C LEU A 22 -5.80 3.99 -1.49
N ALA A 23 -5.75 2.89 -2.22
CA ALA A 23 -6.67 2.61 -3.32
C ALA A 23 -8.12 2.53 -2.82
N ASP A 24 -8.35 1.91 -1.66
CA ASP A 24 -9.67 1.80 -1.06
C ASP A 24 -10.24 3.17 -0.65
N ALA A 25 -9.38 4.07 -0.17
CA ALA A 25 -9.79 5.42 0.19
C ALA A 25 -10.11 6.29 -1.04
N VAL A 26 -9.40 6.10 -2.16
CA VAL A 26 -9.55 6.93 -3.36
C VAL A 26 -10.60 6.38 -4.31
N LYS A 27 -10.79 5.05 -4.38
CA LYS A 27 -11.72 4.44 -5.35
C LYS A 27 -13.17 4.90 -5.19
N VAL A 28 -13.56 5.34 -3.98
CA VAL A 28 -14.91 5.85 -3.70
C VAL A 28 -15.19 7.19 -4.39
N THR A 29 -14.16 7.87 -4.90
CA THR A 29 -14.30 9.18 -5.56
C THR A 29 -14.27 9.08 -7.08
N LEU A 30 -14.28 7.88 -7.66
CA LEU A 30 -14.20 7.67 -9.10
C LEU A 30 -15.60 7.47 -9.71
N GLY A 31 -16.07 8.47 -10.45
CA GLY A 31 -17.29 8.37 -11.26
C GLY A 31 -18.16 9.63 -11.20
N PRO A 32 -19.26 9.67 -11.98
CA PRO A 32 -20.23 10.77 -11.94
C PRO A 32 -21.12 10.76 -10.67
N LYS A 33 -20.93 9.80 -9.75
CA LYS A 33 -21.43 9.81 -8.38
C LYS A 33 -20.38 9.24 -7.44
#